data_AF-A0A970KFS8-F1
#
_entry.id   AF-A0A970KFS8-F1
#
_cell.length_a   1.000
_cell.length_b   1.000
_cell.length_c   1.000
_cell.angle_alpha   90.00
_cell.angle_beta   90.00
_cell.angle_gamma   90.00
#
_symmetry.space_group_name_H-M   'P 1'
#
loop_
_entity.id
_entity.type
_entity.pdbx_description
1 polymer ?
#
loop_
_entity_poly.entity_id
_entity_poly.type
_entity_poly.pdbx_seq_one_letter_code
_entity_poly.pdbx_strand_id
1 'polypeptide(L)'
;MKPNKLGWMLIVLFIMAPSVWAQDEDERLDGGYYSLIDRSTGQVVTMTARHLDPGDTYISADNREYRVEAIDGDRVLVEFLGEIELPAISEGASSYLTQLLAQDSNDGPIGLYHTHSAESYVPTSGTDSKETGDIFEVGKSFQQALEQLGLRVLRSDNNHNPHDGGAYIRSRRTVKELLQQGAVALFDIHRDAVPPEVYRTTINGEQMTKVRLVVGRQNPNRAANLEYAKRIKAVADKELPGIIEGIFHAKGNYNQDIGPRMMLLEMGAHTTSLEEAQKSAWAFARIIPAAAGFTPAARPEAARQLGGAGLRAVAWVLVLTLLAGIGFVALNVGSLEELKARLRGFFSREMVNALGLLRRRKRGEDDE
;
A
#
# COMPACT_ATOMS: atom_id res chain seq x y z
N MET A 1 -27.23 -58.21 -24.10
CA MET A 1 -27.41 -57.28 -22.96
C MET A 1 -26.10 -56.50 -22.82
N LYS A 2 -26.05 -55.23 -23.27
CA LYS A 2 -26.11 -53.98 -22.47
C LYS A 2 -25.03 -53.88 -21.36
N PRO A 3 -24.38 -52.72 -21.11
CA PRO A 3 -24.27 -51.50 -21.94
C PRO A 3 -22.88 -50.79 -21.95
N ASN A 4 -22.66 -50.06 -23.03
CA ASN A 4 -22.11 -48.69 -23.18
C ASN A 4 -20.74 -48.28 -22.62
N LYS A 5 -19.75 -48.30 -23.51
CA LYS A 5 -18.62 -47.34 -23.54
C LYS A 5 -19.08 -46.05 -24.25
N LEU A 6 -19.63 -45.10 -23.50
CA LEU A 6 -19.83 -43.73 -23.95
C LEU A 6 -19.92 -42.82 -22.72
N GLY A 7 -19.00 -41.86 -22.59
CA GLY A 7 -19.15 -40.83 -21.57
C GLY A 7 -17.85 -40.12 -21.18
N TRP A 8 -17.48 -39.13 -22.00
CA TRP A 8 -16.77 -37.92 -21.59
C TRP A 8 -15.27 -38.00 -21.33
N MET A 9 -14.57 -37.87 -22.45
CA MET A 9 -13.40 -37.01 -22.62
C MET A 9 -13.67 -35.63 -21.98
N LEU A 10 -13.23 -35.41 -20.74
CA LEU A 10 -13.05 -34.07 -20.20
C LEU A 10 -11.64 -33.61 -20.55
N ILE A 11 -11.56 -33.03 -21.74
CA ILE A 11 -10.61 -31.98 -22.05
C ILE A 11 -10.76 -30.92 -20.95
N VAL A 12 -9.87 -30.95 -19.96
CA VAL A 12 -9.55 -29.72 -19.22
C VAL A 12 -8.62 -28.95 -20.14
N LEU A 13 -9.22 -28.31 -21.15
CA LEU A 13 -8.66 -27.10 -21.72
C LEU A 13 -8.73 -26.11 -20.57
N PHE A 14 -7.71 -26.10 -19.72
CA PHE A 14 -7.41 -24.91 -18.98
C PHE A 14 -7.01 -23.92 -20.07
N ILE A 15 -7.97 -23.08 -20.45
CA ILE A 15 -7.76 -21.92 -21.29
C ILE A 15 -6.70 -21.11 -20.54
N MET A 16 -5.42 -21.36 -20.85
CA MET A 16 -4.33 -20.44 -20.61
C MET A 16 -4.50 -19.32 -21.63
N ALA A 17 -5.57 -18.55 -21.43
CA ALA A 17 -5.57 -17.16 -21.79
C ALA A 17 -5.16 -16.41 -20.51
N PRO A 18 -3.91 -15.94 -20.42
CA PRO A 18 -3.77 -14.50 -20.42
C PRO A 18 -4.26 -14.06 -21.82
N SER A 19 -5.52 -13.70 -22.01
CA SER A 19 -5.99 -12.33 -21.75
C SER A 19 -4.77 -11.46 -21.62
N VAL A 20 -4.32 -10.92 -22.76
CA VAL A 20 -3.66 -9.62 -22.77
C VAL A 20 -4.67 -8.71 -22.09
N TRP A 21 -4.58 -8.58 -20.77
CA TRP A 21 -5.21 -7.48 -20.08
C TRP A 21 -4.55 -6.28 -20.74
N ALA A 22 -5.32 -5.49 -21.50
CA ALA A 22 -4.92 -4.13 -21.76
C ALA A 22 -4.48 -3.58 -20.40
N GLN A 23 -3.24 -3.16 -20.31
CA GLN A 23 -2.73 -2.57 -19.08
C GLN A 23 -3.46 -1.24 -18.98
N ASP A 24 -4.56 -1.24 -18.22
CA ASP A 24 -5.31 -0.01 -18.00
C ASP A 24 -4.33 1.01 -17.44
N GLU A 25 -4.23 2.13 -18.14
CA GLU A 25 -3.51 3.29 -17.63
C GLU A 25 -4.27 3.73 -16.39
N ASP A 26 -3.57 3.83 -15.25
CA ASP A 26 -4.20 4.23 -13.98
C ASP A 26 -4.51 5.73 -13.95
N GLU A 27 -3.94 6.49 -14.89
CA GLU A 27 -4.07 7.94 -15.06
C GLU A 27 -4.30 8.31 -16.52
N ARG A 28 -4.93 9.46 -16.73
CA ARG A 28 -5.14 10.05 -18.04
C ARG A 28 -3.82 10.47 -18.70
N LEU A 29 -3.58 10.00 -19.92
CA LEU A 29 -2.43 10.42 -20.73
C LEU A 29 -2.71 11.59 -21.69
N ASP A 30 -3.96 12.04 -21.79
CA ASP A 30 -4.36 13.16 -22.66
C ASP A 30 -4.12 14.55 -22.02
N GLY A 31 -3.55 14.59 -20.81
CA GLY A 31 -3.34 15.82 -20.03
C GLY A 31 -4.61 16.40 -19.41
N GLY A 32 -5.75 15.70 -19.54
CA GLY A 32 -7.00 16.08 -18.88
C GLY A 32 -7.09 15.57 -17.45
N TYR A 33 -8.14 15.99 -16.75
CA TYR A 33 -8.42 15.60 -15.38
C TYR A 33 -9.93 15.53 -15.12
N TYR A 34 -10.32 14.75 -14.12
CA TYR A 34 -11.68 14.66 -13.63
C TYR A 34 -11.91 15.70 -12.54
N SER A 35 -13.08 16.33 -12.55
CA SER A 35 -13.59 17.16 -11.46
C SER A 35 -14.64 16.39 -10.67
N LEU A 36 -14.39 16.15 -9.38
CA LEU A 36 -15.35 15.53 -8.48
C LEU A 36 -16.33 16.61 -8.02
N ILE A 37 -17.61 16.44 -8.32
CA ILE A 37 -18.66 17.43 -8.09
C ILE A 37 -19.67 16.81 -7.14
N ASP A 38 -19.83 17.43 -5.96
CA ASP A 38 -20.88 17.04 -5.02
C ASP A 38 -22.25 17.26 -5.67
N ARG A 39 -23.01 16.17 -5.81
CA ARG A 39 -24.32 16.16 -6.45
C ARG A 39 -25.32 17.09 -5.77
N SER A 40 -25.20 17.27 -4.45
CA SER A 40 -26.16 18.03 -3.66
C SER A 40 -25.92 19.54 -3.74
N THR A 41 -24.65 19.96 -3.78
CA THR A 41 -24.26 21.38 -3.75
C THR A 41 -23.81 21.91 -5.11
N GLY A 42 -23.43 21.03 -6.04
CA GLY A 42 -22.81 21.38 -7.32
C GLY A 42 -21.37 21.89 -7.19
N GLN A 43 -20.77 21.85 -5.99
CA GLN A 43 -19.41 22.32 -5.76
C GLN A 43 -18.38 21.29 -6.20
N VAL A 44 -17.25 21.78 -6.72
CA VAL A 44 -16.08 20.93 -6.98
C VAL A 44 -15.42 20.61 -5.65
N VAL A 45 -15.38 19.32 -5.31
CA VAL A 45 -14.76 18.79 -4.09
C VAL A 45 -13.25 18.68 -4.28
N THR A 46 -12.81 18.10 -5.40
CA THR A 46 -11.41 17.96 -5.77
C THR A 46 -11.27 17.60 -7.25
N MET A 47 -10.04 17.46 -7.74
CA MET A 47 -9.72 17.00 -9.08
C MET A 47 -8.68 15.88 -9.06
N THR A 48 -8.70 14.98 -10.03
CA THR A 48 -7.72 13.91 -10.20
C THR A 48 -7.52 13.53 -11.67
N ALA A 49 -6.30 13.19 -12.07
CA ALA A 49 -6.05 12.55 -13.36
C ALA A 49 -6.29 11.04 -13.34
N ARG A 50 -6.49 10.45 -12.15
CA ARG A 50 -6.70 9.01 -11.98
C ARG A 50 -8.06 8.59 -12.51
N HIS A 51 -8.12 7.43 -13.15
CA HIS A 51 -9.40 6.83 -13.52
C HIS A 51 -10.13 6.34 -12.27
N LEU A 52 -11.37 6.77 -12.11
CA LEU A 52 -12.25 6.38 -11.00
C LEU A 52 -13.32 5.41 -11.50
N ASP A 53 -13.84 4.59 -10.59
CA ASP A 53 -15.02 3.75 -10.80
C ASP A 53 -16.13 4.12 -9.79
N PRO A 54 -17.42 3.92 -10.13
CA PRO A 54 -18.50 3.98 -9.15
C PRO A 54 -18.20 3.15 -7.89
N GLY A 55 -18.49 3.75 -6.74
CA GLY A 55 -18.18 3.21 -5.41
C GLY A 55 -16.78 3.54 -4.89
N ASP A 56 -15.92 4.19 -5.66
CA ASP A 56 -14.69 4.80 -5.14
C ASP A 56 -15.04 5.85 -4.09
N THR A 57 -14.19 6.03 -3.07
CA THR A 57 -14.42 7.05 -2.05
C THR A 57 -13.25 8.03 -1.93
N TYR A 58 -13.57 9.24 -1.52
CA TYR A 58 -12.62 10.31 -1.27
C TYR A 58 -12.92 10.94 0.09
N ILE A 59 -11.90 11.05 0.94
CA ILE A 59 -11.96 11.79 2.20
C ILE A 59 -11.20 13.09 1.98
N SER A 60 -11.89 14.22 2.05
CA SER A 60 -11.31 15.54 1.83
C SER A 60 -10.43 16.01 3.00
N ALA A 61 -9.71 17.11 2.77
CA ALA A 61 -8.92 17.80 3.79
C ALA A 61 -9.71 18.11 5.07
N ASP A 62 -10.99 18.46 4.95
CA ASP A 62 -11.92 18.76 6.05
C ASP A 62 -12.70 17.53 6.57
N ASN A 63 -12.19 16.32 6.35
CA ASN A 63 -12.73 15.06 6.87
C ASN A 63 -14.13 14.68 6.35
N ARG A 64 -14.56 15.25 5.22
CA ARG A 64 -15.81 14.87 4.55
C ARG A 64 -15.57 13.69 3.63
N GLU A 65 -16.36 12.64 3.76
CA GLU A 65 -16.30 11.47 2.89
C GLU A 65 -17.33 11.57 1.78
N TYR A 66 -16.87 11.32 0.56
CA TYR A 66 -17.68 11.31 -0.65
C TYR A 66 -17.54 9.97 -1.37
N ARG A 67 -18.59 9.52 -2.05
CA ARG A 67 -18.60 8.33 -2.90
C ARG A 67 -18.85 8.69 -4.35
N VAL A 68 -18.09 8.13 -5.27
CA VAL A 68 -18.34 8.23 -6.71
C VAL A 68 -19.61 7.48 -7.06
N GLU A 69 -20.58 8.20 -7.63
CA GLU A 69 -21.87 7.65 -8.06
C GLU A 69 -21.92 7.44 -9.57
N ALA A 70 -21.44 8.43 -10.33
CA ALA A 70 -21.47 8.42 -11.77
C ALA A 70 -20.32 9.23 -12.37
N ILE A 71 -19.96 8.89 -13.60
CA ILE A 71 -18.90 9.55 -14.37
C ILE A 71 -19.50 9.96 -15.70
N ASP A 72 -19.45 11.26 -16.01
CA ASP A 72 -19.97 11.87 -17.23
C ASP A 72 -18.88 12.76 -17.85
N GLY A 73 -18.12 12.19 -18.80
CA GLY A 73 -16.93 12.82 -19.35
C GLY A 73 -15.93 13.16 -18.25
N ASP A 74 -15.55 14.43 -18.15
CA ASP A 74 -14.60 14.94 -17.15
C ASP A 74 -15.26 15.24 -15.79
N ARG A 75 -16.57 15.05 -15.65
CA ARG A 75 -17.33 15.32 -14.42
C ARG A 75 -17.62 14.02 -13.70
N VAL A 76 -17.15 13.91 -12.47
CA VAL A 76 -17.42 12.78 -11.58
C VAL A 76 -18.42 13.24 -10.53
N LEU A 77 -19.65 12.74 -10.60
CA LEU A 77 -20.67 13.06 -9.61
C LEU A 77 -20.43 12.23 -8.35
N VAL A 78 -20.33 12.91 -7.21
CA VAL A 78 -20.12 12.28 -5.91
C VAL A 78 -21.28 12.54 -4.95
N GLU A 79 -21.60 11.56 -4.13
CA GLU A 79 -22.52 11.65 -3.00
C GLU A 79 -21.74 11.92 -1.71
N PHE A 80 -22.13 12.93 -0.95
CA PHE A 80 -21.61 13.16 0.39
C PHE A 80 -22.17 12.12 1.37
N LEU A 81 -21.29 11.38 2.05
CA LEU A 81 -21.65 10.33 2.99
C LEU A 81 -21.69 10.80 4.45
N GLY A 82 -20.95 11.86 4.77
CA GLY A 82 -20.81 12.36 6.14
C GLY A 82 -19.38 12.80 6.45
N GLU A 83 -19.20 13.33 7.66
CA GLU A 83 -17.87 13.60 8.21
C GLU A 83 -17.35 12.35 8.91
N ILE A 84 -16.08 12.03 8.71
CA ILE A 84 -15.44 10.89 9.37
C ILE A 84 -14.76 11.32 10.66
N GLU A 85 -14.81 10.46 11.65
CA GLU A 85 -13.96 10.57 12.82
C GLU A 85 -12.60 9.92 12.52
N LEU A 86 -11.55 10.72 12.62
CA LEU A 86 -10.18 10.24 12.53
C LEU A 86 -9.77 9.53 13.84
N PRO A 87 -8.85 8.56 13.77
CA PRO A 87 -8.37 7.86 14.96
C PRO A 87 -7.74 8.85 15.95
N ALA A 88 -8.05 8.70 17.23
CA ALA A 88 -7.49 9.54 18.29
C ALA A 88 -5.95 9.37 18.37
N ILE A 89 -5.23 10.50 18.38
CA ILE A 89 -3.79 10.54 18.61
C ILE A 89 -3.55 10.92 20.07
N SER A 90 -2.90 10.04 20.84
CA SER A 90 -2.70 10.30 22.28
C SER A 90 -1.89 11.58 22.51
N GLU A 91 -2.36 12.43 23.44
CA GLU A 91 -1.83 13.78 23.65
C GLU A 91 -0.38 13.84 24.18
N GLY A 92 0.23 12.70 24.52
CA GLY A 92 1.62 12.62 25.00
C GLY A 92 2.67 12.26 23.93
N ALA A 93 2.25 11.91 22.70
CA ALA A 93 3.17 11.56 21.61
C ALA A 93 3.74 12.79 20.87
N SER A 94 3.65 13.99 21.46
CA SER A 94 4.12 15.21 20.82
C SER A 94 5.65 15.28 20.88
N SER A 95 6.26 15.24 19.69
CA SER A 95 7.66 15.51 19.32
C SER A 95 8.78 14.81 20.11
N TYR A 96 8.86 14.96 21.44
CA TYR A 96 9.93 14.41 22.26
C TYR A 96 9.87 12.87 22.36
N LEU A 97 8.67 12.31 22.56
CA LEU A 97 8.46 10.86 22.56
C LEU A 97 8.64 10.26 21.15
N THR A 98 8.24 10.98 20.10
CA THR A 98 8.46 10.58 18.69
C THR A 98 9.95 10.56 18.33
N GLN A 99 10.72 11.52 18.84
CA GLN A 99 12.17 11.58 18.66
C GLN A 99 12.91 10.51 19.48
N LEU A 100 12.42 10.19 20.69
CA LEU A 100 12.92 9.06 21.49
C LEU A 100 12.62 7.71 20.84
N LEU A 101 11.38 7.52 20.35
CA LEU A 101 10.94 6.28 19.70
C LEU A 101 11.64 6.05 18.34
N ALA A 102 11.98 7.12 17.62
CA ALA A 102 12.76 7.01 16.38
C ALA A 102 14.23 6.64 16.62
N GLN A 103 14.82 7.00 17.77
CA GLN A 103 16.18 6.60 18.15
C GLN A 103 16.26 5.16 18.66
N ASP A 104 15.21 4.66 19.33
CA ASP A 104 15.14 3.30 19.89
C ASP A 104 14.34 2.30 19.01
N SER A 105 13.89 2.70 17.81
CA SER A 105 13.10 1.81 16.96
C SER A 105 13.97 0.68 16.38
N ASN A 106 13.92 -0.47 17.03
CA ASN A 106 14.36 -1.76 16.47
C ASN A 106 13.41 -2.27 15.36
N ASP A 107 12.41 -1.48 15.00
CA ASP A 107 11.53 -1.71 13.87
C ASP A 107 12.30 -1.40 12.56
N GLY A 108 12.07 -2.21 11.52
CA GLY A 108 12.83 -2.16 10.27
C GLY A 108 12.75 -0.82 9.53
N PRO A 109 13.52 -0.64 8.44
CA PRO A 109 13.55 0.62 7.69
C PRO A 109 12.22 0.98 7.01
N ILE A 110 12.06 2.25 6.66
CA ILE A 110 11.03 2.73 5.73
C ILE A 110 11.56 2.57 4.30
N GLY A 111 10.78 1.93 3.43
CA GLY A 111 11.10 1.80 2.01
C GLY A 111 10.53 2.96 1.18
N LEU A 112 11.33 3.55 0.31
CA LEU A 112 10.91 4.59 -0.63
C LEU A 112 11.21 4.15 -2.06
N TYR A 113 10.27 4.33 -2.97
CA TYR A 113 10.44 4.05 -4.40
C TYR A 113 9.50 4.91 -5.25
N HIS A 114 9.64 4.80 -6.57
CA HIS A 114 8.87 5.54 -7.56
C HIS A 114 8.41 4.61 -8.66
N THR A 115 7.12 4.32 -8.76
CA THR A 115 6.60 3.54 -9.89
C THR A 115 6.77 4.30 -11.19
N HIS A 116 6.45 5.59 -11.23
CA HIS A 116 6.58 6.39 -12.44
C HIS A 116 7.87 7.22 -12.42
N SER A 117 8.95 6.62 -12.90
CA SER A 117 10.29 7.22 -12.85
C SER A 117 10.46 8.50 -13.67
N ALA A 118 9.59 8.77 -14.64
CA ALA A 118 9.74 9.93 -15.50
C ALA A 118 9.17 11.24 -14.92
N GLU A 119 8.34 11.15 -13.88
CA GLU A 119 7.56 12.26 -13.35
C GLU A 119 8.39 13.48 -12.93
N SER A 120 8.03 14.65 -13.48
CA SER A 120 8.76 15.91 -13.28
C SER A 120 7.82 17.10 -13.08
N TYR A 121 8.40 18.23 -12.63
CA TYR A 121 7.68 19.46 -12.33
C TYR A 121 7.98 20.53 -13.38
N VAL A 122 6.96 20.91 -14.15
CA VAL A 122 7.05 21.85 -15.28
C VAL A 122 7.67 23.20 -14.88
N PRO A 123 7.29 23.84 -13.76
CA PRO A 123 7.87 25.14 -13.41
C PRO A 123 9.38 25.12 -13.16
N THR A 124 9.94 23.96 -12.78
CA THR A 124 11.37 23.81 -12.47
C THR A 124 12.15 23.25 -13.66
N SER A 125 11.66 22.17 -14.27
CA SER A 125 12.36 21.43 -15.32
C SER A 125 11.93 21.79 -16.73
N GLY A 126 10.88 22.59 -16.89
CA GLY A 126 10.29 22.95 -18.19
C GLY A 126 9.52 21.82 -18.87
N THR A 127 9.42 20.65 -18.23
CA THR A 127 8.73 19.45 -18.71
C THR A 127 8.14 18.68 -17.53
N ASP A 128 7.04 17.98 -17.74
CA ASP A 128 6.39 17.09 -16.77
C ASP A 128 6.94 15.66 -16.81
N SER A 129 7.83 15.37 -17.76
CA SER A 129 8.43 14.07 -18.02
C SER A 129 9.87 14.16 -18.53
N LYS A 130 10.79 13.36 -17.95
CA LYS A 130 12.18 13.12 -18.42
C LYS A 130 12.63 11.71 -18.05
N GLU A 131 13.74 11.21 -18.60
CA GLU A 131 14.19 9.83 -18.33
C GLU A 131 14.38 9.51 -16.83
N THR A 132 15.00 10.44 -16.08
CA THR A 132 15.09 10.38 -14.62
C THR A 132 14.38 11.59 -14.04
N GLY A 133 13.12 11.41 -13.67
CA GLY A 133 12.18 12.43 -13.22
C GLY A 133 12.63 13.23 -11.99
N ASP A 134 12.08 14.43 -11.82
CA ASP A 134 12.31 15.23 -10.61
C ASP A 134 11.78 14.55 -9.35
N ILE A 135 10.87 13.59 -9.52
CA ILE A 135 10.30 12.84 -8.40
C ILE A 135 11.37 12.11 -7.57
N PHE A 136 12.50 11.71 -8.17
CA PHE A 136 13.65 11.16 -7.44
C PHE A 136 14.27 12.17 -6.45
N GLU A 137 14.29 13.47 -6.79
CA GLU A 137 14.79 14.52 -5.90
C GLU A 137 13.81 14.82 -4.76
N VAL A 138 12.51 14.61 -4.98
CA VAL A 138 11.50 14.62 -3.90
C VAL A 138 11.71 13.41 -2.98
N GLY A 139 11.90 12.21 -3.54
CA GLY A 139 12.17 11.00 -2.77
C GLY A 139 13.46 11.09 -1.94
N LYS A 140 14.51 11.70 -2.51
CA LYS A 140 15.77 11.98 -1.80
C LYS A 140 15.58 13.00 -0.67
N SER A 141 14.79 14.05 -0.89
CA SER A 141 14.48 15.03 0.16
C SER A 141 13.69 14.39 1.30
N PHE A 142 12.74 13.51 0.96
CA PHE A 142 11.98 12.75 1.94
C PHE A 142 12.85 11.78 2.75
N GLN A 143 13.77 11.06 2.09
CA GLN A 143 14.77 10.21 2.74
C GLN A 143 15.59 11.03 3.75
N GLN A 144 16.17 12.14 3.31
CA GLN A 144 17.01 12.99 4.17
C GLN A 144 16.24 13.49 5.39
N ALA A 145 14.98 13.87 5.21
CA ALA A 145 14.12 14.33 6.30
C ALA A 145 13.82 13.23 7.32
N LEU A 146 13.51 12.02 6.86
CA LEU A 146 13.29 10.87 7.74
C LEU A 146 14.57 10.46 8.47
N GLU A 147 15.72 10.45 7.80
CA GLU A 147 17.02 10.13 8.38
C GLU A 147 17.45 11.18 9.44
N GLN A 148 17.15 12.46 9.22
CA GLN A 148 17.38 13.51 10.23
C GLN A 148 16.54 13.31 11.49
N LEU A 149 15.39 12.63 11.39
CA LEU A 149 14.57 12.24 12.53
C LEU A 149 15.08 10.95 13.21
N GLY A 150 16.16 10.34 12.72
CA GLY A 150 16.76 9.11 13.25
C GLY A 150 16.19 7.83 12.66
N LEU A 151 15.31 7.90 11.66
CA LEU A 151 14.70 6.72 11.04
C LEU A 151 15.64 6.09 10.02
N ARG A 152 15.64 4.76 9.95
CA ARG A 152 16.33 4.03 8.87
C ARG A 152 15.48 4.05 7.60
N VAL A 153 16.10 4.37 6.47
CA VAL A 153 15.42 4.45 5.18
C VAL A 153 16.14 3.60 4.15
N LEU A 154 15.38 2.86 3.34
CA LEU A 154 15.84 2.19 2.13
C LEU A 154 15.18 2.88 0.93
N ARG A 155 15.93 3.68 0.18
CA ARG A 155 15.43 4.29 -1.05
C ARG A 155 15.93 3.50 -2.26
N SER A 156 15.02 3.16 -3.17
CA SER A 156 15.39 2.56 -4.45
C SER A 156 15.50 3.62 -5.55
N ASP A 157 16.60 3.56 -6.29
CA ASP A 157 16.85 4.35 -7.50
C ASP A 157 16.52 3.59 -8.80
N ASN A 158 15.86 2.42 -8.69
CA ASN A 158 15.51 1.63 -9.87
C ASN A 158 14.58 2.44 -10.80
N ASN A 159 14.91 2.46 -12.09
CA ASN A 159 14.10 3.10 -13.11
C ASN A 159 13.06 2.09 -13.65
N HIS A 160 11.80 2.50 -13.65
CA HIS A 160 10.64 1.71 -14.07
C HIS A 160 9.99 2.25 -15.34
N ASN A 161 10.69 3.07 -16.13
CA ASN A 161 10.23 3.51 -17.44
C ASN A 161 9.95 2.33 -18.39
N PRO A 162 9.08 2.51 -19.41
CA PRO A 162 8.34 3.74 -19.76
C PRO A 162 7.27 4.17 -18.73
N HIS A 163 6.77 5.39 -18.83
CA HIS A 163 5.64 5.85 -18.02
C HIS A 163 4.33 5.28 -18.60
N ASP A 164 3.98 4.06 -18.20
CA ASP A 164 2.77 3.33 -18.62
C ASP A 164 2.22 2.46 -17.47
N GLY A 165 1.06 1.81 -17.67
CA GLY A 165 0.50 0.87 -16.68
C GLY A 165 1.44 -0.31 -16.36
N GLY A 166 2.36 -0.65 -17.27
CA GLY A 166 3.40 -1.66 -17.07
C GLY A 166 4.45 -1.25 -16.03
N ALA A 167 4.53 0.02 -15.66
CA ALA A 167 5.46 0.53 -14.64
C ALA A 167 5.20 -0.14 -13.29
N TYR A 168 3.94 -0.40 -12.92
CA TYR A 168 3.59 -1.10 -11.69
C TYR A 168 4.12 -2.54 -11.67
N ILE A 169 4.15 -3.22 -12.82
CA ILE A 169 4.72 -4.58 -12.91
C ILE A 169 6.24 -4.54 -12.70
N ARG A 170 6.92 -3.50 -13.24
CA ARG A 170 8.36 -3.32 -13.08
C ARG A 170 8.72 -2.95 -11.64
N SER A 171 8.03 -1.98 -11.06
CA SER A 171 8.24 -1.52 -9.68
C SER A 171 7.89 -2.56 -8.63
N ARG A 172 7.04 -3.54 -8.97
CA ARG A 172 6.75 -4.70 -8.12
C ARG A 172 7.99 -5.48 -7.67
N ARG A 173 9.05 -5.52 -8.48
CA ARG A 173 10.33 -6.16 -8.12
C ARG A 173 11.04 -5.37 -7.03
N THR A 174 11.14 -4.05 -7.21
CA THR A 174 11.66 -3.12 -6.22
C THR A 174 10.93 -3.21 -4.89
N VAL A 175 9.60 -3.29 -4.89
CA VAL A 175 8.80 -3.47 -3.66
C VAL A 175 9.22 -4.75 -2.91
N LYS A 176 9.37 -5.87 -3.62
CA LYS A 176 9.79 -7.14 -3.02
C LYS A 176 11.22 -7.06 -2.46
N GLU A 177 12.13 -6.42 -3.17
CA GLU A 177 13.52 -6.22 -2.73
C GLU A 177 13.58 -5.41 -1.43
N LEU A 178 12.81 -4.31 -1.34
CA LEU A 178 12.76 -3.48 -0.14
C LEU A 178 12.19 -4.26 1.06
N LEU A 179 11.13 -5.05 0.86
CA LEU A 179 10.58 -5.91 1.92
C LEU A 179 11.56 -7.00 2.38
N GLN A 180 12.30 -7.60 1.44
CA GLN A 180 13.33 -8.60 1.75
C GLN A 180 14.48 -8.00 2.57
N GLN A 181 14.78 -6.72 2.37
CA GLN A 181 15.74 -5.96 3.17
C GLN A 181 15.17 -5.49 4.52
N GLY A 182 13.93 -5.88 4.84
CA GLY A 182 13.30 -5.66 6.14
C GLY A 182 12.44 -4.40 6.22
N ALA A 183 12.09 -3.76 5.10
CA ALA A 183 11.22 -2.59 5.12
C ALA A 183 9.86 -2.90 5.79
N VAL A 184 9.42 -2.04 6.72
CA VAL A 184 8.19 -2.23 7.52
C VAL A 184 7.02 -1.38 7.06
N ALA A 185 7.30 -0.37 6.25
CA ALA A 185 6.37 0.51 5.55
C ALA A 185 6.99 0.92 4.21
N LEU A 186 6.16 1.18 3.20
CA LEU A 186 6.59 1.57 1.86
C LEU A 186 5.80 2.76 1.35
N PHE A 187 6.51 3.72 0.78
CA PHE A 187 5.94 4.87 0.11
C PHE A 187 6.30 4.86 -1.37
N ASP A 188 5.28 4.83 -2.23
CA ASP A 188 5.40 5.09 -3.66
C ASP A 188 5.18 6.59 -3.88
N ILE A 189 6.22 7.31 -4.28
CA ILE A 189 6.20 8.78 -4.30
C ILE A 189 5.98 9.24 -5.73
N HIS A 190 4.91 10.00 -5.93
CA HIS A 190 4.41 10.48 -7.21
C HIS A 190 4.16 12.00 -7.20
N ARG A 191 3.82 12.53 -8.37
CA ARG A 191 3.21 13.84 -8.58
C ARG A 191 1.95 13.71 -9.41
N ASP A 192 0.93 14.52 -9.10
CA ASP A 192 -0.37 14.43 -9.77
C ASP A 192 -0.42 15.24 -11.07
N ALA A 193 -1.30 14.84 -11.99
CA ALA A 193 -1.51 15.50 -13.28
C ALA A 193 -2.76 16.40 -13.29
N VAL A 194 -2.91 17.27 -12.29
CA VAL A 194 -4.04 18.20 -12.14
C VAL A 194 -3.58 19.66 -12.03
N PRO A 195 -4.50 20.65 -12.12
CA PRO A 195 -4.15 22.05 -11.89
C PRO A 195 -3.52 22.30 -10.51
N PRO A 196 -2.60 23.27 -10.38
CA PRO A 196 -1.83 23.46 -9.16
C PRO A 196 -2.67 23.93 -7.97
N GLU A 197 -3.82 24.57 -8.18
CA GLU A 197 -4.72 25.04 -7.12
C GLU A 197 -5.26 23.94 -6.20
N VAL A 198 -5.33 22.70 -6.70
CA VAL A 198 -5.71 21.53 -5.89
C VAL A 198 -4.70 21.33 -4.75
N TYR A 199 -3.42 21.51 -5.08
CA TYR A 199 -2.30 21.20 -4.22
C TYR A 199 -1.61 22.40 -3.59
N ARG A 200 -1.83 23.63 -4.05
CA ARG A 200 -1.18 24.80 -3.43
C ARG A 200 -1.60 24.95 -1.97
N THR A 201 -0.60 25.17 -1.11
CA THR A 201 -0.81 25.46 0.31
C THR A 201 0.30 26.35 0.84
N THR A 202 0.05 26.95 2.01
CA THR A 202 1.02 27.74 2.75
C THR A 202 1.01 27.24 4.17
N ILE A 203 2.15 26.77 4.66
CA ILE A 203 2.29 26.27 6.04
C ILE A 203 3.39 27.07 6.71
N ASN A 204 3.07 27.68 7.84
CA ASN A 204 4.01 28.55 8.59
C ASN A 204 4.65 29.67 7.74
N GLY A 205 3.90 30.20 6.77
CA GLY A 205 4.38 31.27 5.88
C GLY A 205 5.25 30.80 4.71
N GLU A 206 5.49 29.49 4.57
CA GLU A 206 6.22 28.92 3.45
C GLU A 206 5.26 28.32 2.42
N GLN A 207 5.49 28.65 1.14
CA GLN A 207 4.80 28.03 0.02
C GLN A 207 5.20 26.56 -0.09
N MET A 208 4.20 25.70 -0.12
CA MET A 208 4.32 24.25 -0.16
C MET A 208 3.23 23.64 -1.05
N THR A 209 3.32 22.35 -1.28
CA THR A 209 2.27 21.52 -1.89
C THR A 209 1.62 20.66 -0.82
N LYS A 210 0.32 20.45 -0.95
CA LYS A 210 -0.36 19.41 -0.19
C LYS A 210 0.13 18.03 -0.64
N VAL A 211 -0.15 17.02 0.19
CA VAL A 211 0.08 15.62 -0.10
C VAL A 211 -1.25 14.90 -0.16
N ARG A 212 -1.48 14.15 -1.23
CA ARG A 212 -2.65 13.27 -1.33
C ARG A 212 -2.23 11.84 -1.06
N LEU A 213 -3.02 11.14 -0.24
CA LEU A 213 -2.80 9.73 0.09
C LEU A 213 -3.70 8.87 -0.79
N VAL A 214 -3.16 7.84 -1.42
CA VAL A 214 -3.93 6.97 -2.32
C VAL A 214 -3.87 5.52 -1.86
N VAL A 215 -5.05 4.92 -1.68
CA VAL A 215 -5.25 3.52 -1.31
C VAL A 215 -6.07 2.83 -2.39
N GLY A 216 -5.53 1.76 -2.97
CA GLY A 216 -6.23 0.96 -3.96
C GLY A 216 -7.39 0.16 -3.34
N ARG A 217 -8.53 0.08 -4.01
CA ARG A 217 -9.66 -0.76 -3.57
C ARG A 217 -9.47 -2.22 -3.95
N GLN A 218 -8.62 -2.52 -4.93
CA GLN A 218 -8.43 -3.88 -5.44
C GLN A 218 -7.38 -4.66 -4.64
N ASN A 219 -6.64 -4.00 -3.74
CA ASN A 219 -5.68 -4.71 -2.90
C ASN A 219 -6.38 -5.39 -1.67
N PRO A 220 -5.97 -6.62 -1.30
CA PRO A 220 -6.50 -7.32 -0.14
C PRO A 220 -6.21 -6.61 1.19
N ASN A 221 -5.18 -5.75 1.25
CA ASN A 221 -4.78 -5.01 2.45
C ASN A 221 -5.53 -3.67 2.61
N ARG A 222 -6.53 -3.37 1.76
CA ARG A 222 -7.09 -2.01 1.62
C ARG A 222 -7.61 -1.43 2.93
N ALA A 223 -8.21 -2.27 3.79
CA ALA A 223 -8.72 -1.82 5.08
C ALA A 223 -7.58 -1.37 6.01
N ALA A 224 -6.47 -2.12 6.04
CA ALA A 224 -5.30 -1.78 6.84
C ALA A 224 -4.56 -0.56 6.25
N ASN A 225 -4.45 -0.46 4.93
CA ASN A 225 -3.81 0.70 4.29
C ASN A 225 -4.65 1.97 4.40
N LEU A 226 -5.98 1.87 4.33
CA LEU A 226 -6.89 2.99 4.59
C LEU A 226 -6.83 3.44 6.05
N GLU A 227 -6.76 2.51 6.99
CA GLU A 227 -6.58 2.83 8.41
C GLU A 227 -5.23 3.52 8.65
N TYR A 228 -4.16 3.06 7.99
CA TYR A 228 -2.87 3.72 8.02
C TYR A 228 -2.91 5.14 7.42
N ALA A 229 -3.59 5.34 6.28
CA ALA A 229 -3.81 6.67 5.70
C ALA A 229 -4.55 7.60 6.67
N LYS A 230 -5.62 7.11 7.31
CA LYS A 230 -6.39 7.88 8.31
C LYS A 230 -5.53 8.25 9.53
N ARG A 231 -4.62 7.38 9.97
CA ARG A 231 -3.64 7.70 11.04
C ARG A 231 -2.66 8.78 10.61
N ILE A 232 -2.10 8.69 9.41
CA ILE A 232 -1.23 9.74 8.84
C ILE A 232 -1.99 11.07 8.84
N LYS A 233 -3.21 11.07 8.31
CA LYS A 233 -4.04 12.27 8.28
C LYS A 233 -4.38 12.81 9.68
N ALA A 234 -4.69 11.96 10.65
CA ALA A 234 -4.97 12.38 12.02
C ALA A 234 -3.79 13.12 12.67
N VAL A 235 -2.57 12.62 12.45
CA VAL A 235 -1.35 13.31 12.91
C VAL A 235 -1.14 14.59 12.12
N ALA A 236 -1.33 14.56 10.81
CA ALA A 236 -1.18 15.72 9.93
C ALA A 236 -2.11 16.87 10.33
N ASP A 237 -3.39 16.60 10.54
CA ASP A 237 -4.40 17.60 10.89
C ASP A 237 -4.07 18.29 12.23
N LYS A 238 -3.36 17.59 13.13
CA LYS A 238 -2.90 18.13 14.41
C LYS A 238 -1.59 18.92 14.30
N GLU A 239 -0.58 18.35 13.63
CA GLU A 239 0.81 18.85 13.66
C GLU A 239 1.14 19.78 12.47
N LEU A 240 0.46 19.60 11.34
CA LEU A 240 0.68 20.31 10.07
C LEU A 240 -0.66 20.55 9.34
N PRO A 241 -1.60 21.29 9.96
CA PRO A 241 -2.92 21.51 9.37
C PRO A 241 -2.82 22.11 7.96
N GLY A 242 -3.55 21.49 7.03
CA GLY A 242 -3.54 21.91 5.61
C GLY A 242 -2.45 21.27 4.74
N ILE A 243 -1.62 20.36 5.27
CA ILE A 243 -0.66 19.59 4.45
C ILE A 243 -1.34 18.45 3.68
N ILE A 244 -2.42 17.84 4.18
CA ILE A 244 -3.10 16.75 3.48
C ILE A 244 -4.17 17.32 2.56
N GLU A 245 -4.10 16.97 1.29
CA GLU A 245 -5.14 17.28 0.30
C GLU A 245 -6.38 16.43 0.57
N GLY A 246 -6.17 15.12 0.77
CA GLY A 246 -7.23 14.15 1.00
C GLY A 246 -6.70 12.71 0.92
N ILE A 247 -7.62 11.76 1.06
CA ILE A 247 -7.37 10.34 0.91
C ILE A 247 -8.27 9.80 -0.19
N PHE A 248 -7.70 9.31 -1.28
CA PHE A 248 -8.45 8.46 -2.21
C PHE A 248 -8.43 7.02 -1.74
N HIS A 249 -9.60 6.41 -1.72
CA HIS A 249 -9.77 4.97 -1.72
C HIS A 249 -10.41 4.59 -3.05
N ALA A 250 -9.58 4.45 -4.07
CA ALA A 250 -9.98 4.43 -5.47
C ALA A 250 -9.63 3.11 -6.18
N LYS A 251 -10.17 2.91 -7.38
CA LYS A 251 -9.84 1.76 -8.23
C LYS A 251 -8.33 1.66 -8.46
N GLY A 252 -7.76 0.50 -8.17
CA GLY A 252 -6.35 0.20 -8.41
C GLY A 252 -5.76 -0.68 -7.34
N ASN A 253 -4.51 -1.10 -7.56
CA ASN A 253 -3.75 -1.92 -6.62
C ASN A 253 -2.49 -1.19 -6.13
N TYR A 254 -1.73 -0.57 -7.02
CA TYR A 254 -0.54 0.24 -6.70
C TYR A 254 0.52 -0.53 -5.89
N ASN A 255 0.69 -1.83 -6.18
CA ASN A 255 1.51 -2.79 -5.43
C ASN A 255 1.16 -2.99 -3.94
N GLN A 256 0.06 -2.38 -3.47
CA GLN A 256 -0.37 -2.43 -2.07
C GLN A 256 -0.93 -3.80 -1.66
N ASP A 257 -1.08 -4.73 -2.60
CA ASP A 257 -1.44 -6.12 -2.31
C ASP A 257 -0.33 -6.94 -1.68
N ILE A 258 0.93 -6.51 -1.83
CA ILE A 258 2.08 -7.25 -1.32
C ILE A 258 2.13 -7.22 0.21
N GLY A 259 1.64 -6.16 0.85
CA GLY A 259 1.66 -6.04 2.30
C GLY A 259 0.90 -4.83 2.84
N PRO A 260 0.73 -4.76 4.17
CA PRO A 260 0.15 -3.60 4.84
C PRO A 260 1.16 -2.44 4.93
N ARG A 261 0.67 -1.25 5.26
CA ARG A 261 1.47 0.00 5.37
C ARG A 261 2.21 0.34 4.08
N MET A 262 1.52 0.15 2.95
CA MET A 262 1.95 0.59 1.64
C MET A 262 1.06 1.75 1.22
N MET A 263 1.66 2.88 0.86
CA MET A 263 0.95 4.10 0.56
C MET A 263 1.51 4.75 -0.70
N LEU A 264 0.64 5.16 -1.61
CA LEU A 264 1.02 6.05 -2.70
C LEU A 264 0.80 7.50 -2.23
N LEU A 265 1.79 8.35 -2.50
CA LEU A 265 1.81 9.76 -2.14
C LEU A 265 1.87 10.62 -3.39
N GLU A 266 0.91 11.52 -3.57
CA GLU A 266 1.04 12.61 -4.55
C GLU A 266 1.67 13.81 -3.86
N MET A 267 2.86 14.20 -4.30
CA MET A 267 3.62 15.31 -3.75
C MET A 267 3.38 16.58 -4.55
N GLY A 268 2.13 17.02 -4.60
CA GLY A 268 1.72 18.17 -5.42
C GLY A 268 1.31 17.77 -6.83
N ALA A 269 1.27 18.78 -7.71
CA ALA A 269 0.94 18.60 -9.12
C ALA A 269 2.18 18.80 -10.01
N HIS A 270 2.18 18.28 -11.23
CA HIS A 270 3.23 18.55 -12.22
C HIS A 270 3.42 20.04 -12.51
N THR A 271 2.41 20.88 -12.25
CA THR A 271 2.45 22.34 -12.38
C THR A 271 2.76 23.10 -11.08
N THR A 272 3.03 22.42 -9.98
CA THR A 272 3.72 23.02 -8.80
C THR A 272 5.23 22.91 -8.98
N SER A 273 6.03 23.67 -8.23
CA SER A 273 7.50 23.59 -8.38
C SER A 273 8.08 22.40 -7.61
N LEU A 274 9.24 21.90 -8.07
CA LEU A 274 10.00 20.87 -7.37
C LEU A 274 10.37 21.34 -5.95
N GLU A 275 10.74 22.62 -5.79
CA GLU A 275 11.11 23.19 -4.50
C GLU A 275 9.96 23.12 -3.48
N GLU A 276 8.73 23.47 -3.90
CA GLU A 276 7.55 23.35 -3.03
C GLU A 276 7.28 21.88 -2.65
N ALA A 277 7.42 20.95 -3.59
CA ALA A 277 7.26 19.51 -3.32
C ALA A 277 8.33 18.98 -2.34
N GLN A 278 9.59 19.42 -2.47
CA GLN A 278 10.67 19.07 -1.54
C GLN A 278 10.41 19.62 -0.14
N LYS A 279 10.02 20.89 0.00
CA LYS A 279 9.63 21.49 1.30
C LYS A 279 8.50 20.70 1.96
N SER A 280 7.54 20.26 1.16
CA SER A 280 6.42 19.44 1.62
C SER A 280 6.87 18.05 2.06
N ALA A 281 7.80 17.42 1.34
CA ALA A 281 8.41 16.16 1.76
C ALA A 281 9.13 16.27 3.11
N TRP A 282 9.86 17.37 3.33
CA TRP A 282 10.51 17.69 4.61
C TRP A 282 9.50 17.85 5.75
N ALA A 283 8.44 18.61 5.52
CA ALA A 283 7.37 18.79 6.50
C ALA A 283 6.66 17.46 6.79
N PHE A 284 6.24 16.74 5.75
CA PHE A 284 5.51 15.47 5.83
C PHE A 284 6.30 14.37 6.55
N ALA A 285 7.63 14.32 6.44
CA ALA A 285 8.46 13.38 7.19
C ALA A 285 8.26 13.46 8.72
N ARG A 286 7.95 14.65 9.25
CA ARG A 286 7.76 14.87 10.70
C ARG A 286 6.53 14.14 11.26
N ILE A 287 5.53 13.85 10.44
CA ILE A 287 4.29 13.19 10.88
C ILE A 287 4.32 11.67 10.67
N ILE A 288 5.23 11.16 9.83
CA ILE A 288 5.37 9.72 9.58
C ILE A 288 5.70 8.92 10.84
N PRO A 289 6.67 9.27 11.70
CA PRO A 289 6.95 8.42 12.86
C PRO A 289 5.78 8.36 13.86
N ALA A 290 5.05 9.46 14.06
CA ALA A 290 3.86 9.47 14.90
C ALA A 290 2.70 8.64 14.29
N ALA A 291 2.56 8.64 12.96
CA ALA A 291 1.57 7.82 12.25
C ALA A 291 2.00 6.34 12.11
N ALA A 292 3.31 6.08 12.08
CA ALA A 292 3.89 4.74 12.04
C ALA A 292 3.66 3.98 13.35
N GLY A 293 3.40 4.71 14.45
CA GLY A 293 2.73 4.18 15.63
C GLY A 293 3.31 2.85 16.10
N PHE A 294 4.63 2.78 16.29
CA PHE A 294 5.25 1.73 17.09
C PHE A 294 4.99 2.03 18.57
N THR A 295 3.76 1.85 19.01
CA THR A 295 3.48 1.75 20.44
C THR A 295 3.47 0.26 20.80
N PRO A 296 4.34 -0.20 21.73
CA PRO A 296 4.20 -1.51 22.36
C PRO A 296 2.79 -1.72 22.94
N ALA A 297 2.08 -0.62 23.26
CA ALA A 297 0.74 -0.58 23.80
C ALA A 297 -0.40 -0.86 22.78
N ALA A 298 -0.20 -0.73 21.46
CA ALA A 298 -1.24 -1.03 20.47
C ALA A 298 -1.20 -2.48 19.95
N ARG A 299 -0.13 -3.24 20.24
CA ARG A 299 -0.01 -4.67 19.89
C ARG A 299 -1.18 -5.52 20.41
N PRO A 300 -1.75 -5.31 21.62
CA PRO A 300 -2.85 -6.14 22.11
C PRO A 300 -4.21 -5.80 21.49
N GLU A 301 -4.46 -4.53 21.14
CA GLU A 301 -5.77 -4.08 20.62
C GLU A 301 -5.93 -4.32 19.12
N ALA A 302 -4.88 -4.06 18.33
CA ALA A 302 -4.84 -4.45 16.92
C ALA A 302 -4.85 -5.99 16.76
N ALA A 303 -4.15 -6.73 17.64
CA ALA A 303 -4.22 -8.19 17.68
C ALA A 303 -5.58 -8.72 18.16
N ARG A 304 -6.34 -7.97 18.95
CA ARG A 304 -7.73 -8.30 19.33
C ARG A 304 -8.72 -8.04 18.20
N GLN A 305 -8.54 -7.01 17.38
CA GLN A 305 -9.37 -6.79 16.18
C GLN A 305 -9.01 -7.72 15.00
N LEU A 306 -7.75 -8.15 14.90
CA LEU A 306 -7.32 -9.27 14.03
C LEU A 306 -7.66 -10.65 14.64
N GLY A 307 -8.11 -10.69 15.90
CA GLY A 307 -8.29 -11.87 16.72
C GLY A 307 -9.68 -12.49 16.59
N GLY A 308 -9.89 -13.27 15.52
CA GLY A 308 -10.99 -14.22 15.49
C GLY A 308 -11.30 -14.76 14.10
N ALA A 309 -11.45 -13.87 13.11
CA ALA A 309 -11.86 -14.27 11.77
C ALA A 309 -10.67 -14.75 10.91
N GLY A 310 -9.53 -14.03 10.93
CA GLY A 310 -8.35 -14.37 10.14
C GLY A 310 -7.67 -15.66 10.56
N LEU A 311 -7.47 -15.86 11.87
CA LEU A 311 -6.91 -17.10 12.41
C LEU A 311 -7.82 -18.31 12.18
N ARG A 312 -9.15 -18.13 12.21
CA ARG A 312 -10.11 -19.20 11.88
C ARG A 312 -10.06 -19.55 10.40
N ALA A 313 -9.96 -18.56 9.50
CA ALA A 313 -9.84 -18.81 8.06
C ALA A 313 -8.55 -19.58 7.73
N VAL A 314 -7.41 -19.17 8.30
CA VAL A 314 -6.12 -19.86 8.11
C VAL A 314 -6.18 -21.27 8.71
N ALA A 315 -6.76 -21.45 9.90
CA ALA A 315 -6.94 -22.77 10.51
C ALA A 315 -7.84 -23.69 9.67
N TRP A 316 -8.94 -23.17 9.12
CA TRP A 316 -9.83 -23.93 8.24
C TRP A 316 -9.15 -24.31 6.92
N VAL A 317 -8.36 -23.42 6.33
CA VAL A 317 -7.57 -23.73 5.13
C VAL A 317 -6.56 -24.84 5.42
N LEU A 318 -5.84 -24.78 6.55
CA LEU A 318 -4.91 -25.84 6.95
C LEU A 318 -5.62 -27.18 7.20
N VAL A 319 -6.77 -27.17 7.88
CA VAL A 319 -7.57 -28.38 8.15
C VAL A 319 -8.10 -28.99 6.85
N LEU A 320 -8.66 -28.18 5.94
CA LEU A 320 -9.17 -28.65 4.65
C LEU A 320 -8.04 -29.20 3.76
N THR A 321 -6.86 -28.58 3.79
CA THR A 321 -5.69 -29.05 3.04
C THR A 321 -5.19 -30.39 3.59
N LEU A 322 -5.17 -30.54 4.93
CA LEU A 322 -4.81 -31.80 5.59
C LEU A 322 -5.82 -32.91 5.28
N LEU A 323 -7.12 -32.61 5.33
CA LEU A 323 -8.18 -33.57 5.00
C LEU A 323 -8.16 -33.97 3.52
N ALA A 324 -7.89 -33.03 2.62
CA ALA A 324 -7.72 -33.32 1.19
C ALA A 324 -6.49 -34.21 0.94
N GLY A 325 -5.37 -33.95 1.63
CA GLY A 325 -4.17 -34.79 1.58
C GLY A 325 -4.43 -36.21 2.11
N ILE A 326 -5.11 -36.34 3.25
CA ILE A 326 -5.49 -37.65 3.81
C ILE A 326 -6.46 -38.38 2.88
N GLY A 327 -7.45 -37.69 2.31
CA GLY A 327 -8.38 -38.25 1.33
C GLY A 327 -7.70 -38.73 0.06
N PHE A 328 -6.75 -37.95 -0.47
CA PHE A 328 -5.95 -38.32 -1.64
C PHE A 328 -5.10 -39.57 -1.39
N VAL A 329 -4.50 -39.71 -0.19
CA VAL A 329 -3.74 -40.90 0.18
C VAL A 329 -4.68 -42.09 0.40
N ALA A 330 -5.83 -41.90 1.05
CA ALA A 330 -6.81 -42.96 1.28
C ALA A 330 -7.44 -43.49 -0.01
N LEU A 331 -7.63 -42.65 -1.03
CA LEU A 331 -8.12 -43.07 -2.36
C LEU A 331 -7.05 -43.82 -3.17
N ASN A 332 -5.78 -43.59 -2.90
CA ASN A 332 -4.65 -44.24 -3.59
C ASN A 332 -4.05 -45.43 -2.83
N VAL A 333 -4.51 -45.71 -1.61
CA VAL A 333 -4.02 -46.80 -0.77
C VAL A 333 -5.18 -47.74 -0.45
N GLY A 334 -5.13 -48.96 -0.98
CA GLY A 334 -6.22 -49.93 -0.89
C GLY A 334 -6.46 -50.56 0.49
N SER A 335 -5.73 -50.17 1.54
CA SER A 335 -5.95 -50.71 2.90
C SER A 335 -5.64 -49.70 4.03
N LEU A 336 -6.43 -49.80 5.11
CA LEU A 336 -6.36 -48.93 6.30
C LEU A 336 -5.04 -49.05 7.10
N GLU A 337 -4.40 -50.21 7.07
CA GLU A 337 -3.15 -50.45 7.79
C GLU A 337 -1.94 -49.80 7.10
N GLU A 338 -1.97 -49.73 5.77
CA GLU A 338 -0.91 -49.10 4.98
C GLU A 338 -0.99 -47.56 5.04
N LEU A 339 -2.20 -47.00 5.18
CA LEU A 339 -2.42 -45.58 5.48
C LEU A 339 -1.82 -45.17 6.84
N LYS A 340 -2.04 -45.97 7.89
CA LYS A 340 -1.46 -45.72 9.23
C LYS A 340 0.06 -45.77 9.21
N ALA A 341 0.64 -46.72 8.47
CA ALA A 341 2.10 -46.87 8.35
C ALA A 341 2.76 -45.66 7.66
N ARG A 342 2.17 -45.15 6.57
CA ARG A 342 2.69 -43.98 5.85
C ARG A 342 2.56 -42.68 6.65
N LEU A 343 1.44 -42.49 7.36
CA LEU A 343 1.27 -41.34 8.25
C LEU A 343 2.30 -41.33 9.38
N ARG A 344 2.55 -42.47 10.05
CA ARG A 344 3.61 -42.57 11.08
C ARG A 344 5.02 -42.32 10.54
N GLY A 345 5.29 -42.72 9.28
CA GLY A 345 6.57 -42.46 8.63
C GLY A 345 6.83 -40.98 8.33
N PHE A 346 5.77 -40.20 8.10
CA PHE A 346 5.87 -38.76 7.81
C PHE A 346 6.16 -37.95 9.09
N PHE A 347 5.39 -38.19 10.15
CA PHE A 347 5.56 -37.48 11.43
C PHE A 347 6.88 -37.79 12.14
N SER A 348 7.42 -39.00 12.00
CA SER A 348 8.69 -39.38 12.64
C SER A 348 9.92 -38.76 11.96
N ARG A 349 9.87 -38.51 10.65
CA ARG A 349 11.01 -37.90 9.91
C ARG A 349 11.04 -36.38 10.04
N GLU A 350 9.89 -35.71 10.03
CA GLU A 350 9.83 -34.25 10.12
C GLU A 350 10.06 -33.73 11.55
N MET A 351 9.52 -34.40 12.59
CA MET A 351 9.80 -33.97 13.98
C MET A 351 11.29 -34.12 14.36
N VAL A 352 11.96 -35.16 13.85
CA VAL A 352 13.39 -35.39 14.14
C VAL A 352 14.25 -34.31 13.48
N ASN A 353 13.89 -33.84 12.28
CA ASN A 353 14.56 -32.72 11.63
C ASN A 353 14.27 -31.38 12.32
N ALA A 354 13.04 -31.14 12.75
CA ALA A 354 12.65 -29.92 13.46
C ALA A 354 13.32 -29.80 14.85
N LEU A 355 13.42 -30.89 15.62
CA LEU A 355 14.14 -30.90 16.90
C LEU A 355 15.68 -30.86 16.72
N GLY A 356 16.21 -31.42 15.63
CA GLY A 356 17.64 -31.36 15.31
C GLY A 356 18.16 -29.93 15.05
N LEU A 357 17.33 -29.10 14.41
CA LEU A 357 17.62 -27.67 14.17
C LEU A 357 17.62 -26.83 15.46
N LEU A 358 16.74 -27.14 16.42
CA LEU A 358 16.68 -26.46 17.72
C LEU A 358 17.89 -26.78 18.61
N ARG A 359 18.45 -27.99 18.50
CA ARG A 359 19.59 -28.42 19.32
C ARG A 359 20.93 -27.87 18.82
N ARG A 360 21.03 -27.50 17.54
CA ARG A 360 22.24 -26.94 16.92
C ARG A 360 22.41 -25.44 17.20
N ARG A 361 21.31 -24.73 17.54
CA ARG A 361 21.33 -23.30 17.88
C ARG A 361 21.76 -23.02 19.33
N LYS A 362 21.71 -24.02 20.22
CA LYS A 362 22.06 -23.87 21.64
C LYS A 362 23.51 -24.24 22.00
N ARG A 363 24.36 -24.50 21.00
CA ARG A 363 25.74 -25.00 21.18
C ARG A 363 26.80 -24.15 20.47
N GLY A 364 26.43 -22.95 20.02
CA GLY A 364 27.32 -22.01 19.33
C GLY A 364 27.42 -20.64 20.01
N GLU A 365 27.09 -20.55 21.30
CA GLU A 365 27.17 -19.31 22.10
C GLU A 365 28.12 -19.44 23.31
N ASP A 366 28.88 -20.54 23.43
CA ASP A 366 29.85 -20.76 24.53
C ASP A 366 31.32 -20.82 24.06
N ASP A 367 31.63 -20.58 22.78
CA ASP A 367 33.00 -20.49 22.27
C ASP A 367 33.13 -19.32 21.27
N GLU A 368 33.25 -18.09 21.79
CA GLU A 368 34.16 -17.00 21.35
C GLU A 368 33.90 -15.70 22.13
#